data_AF-A0A643C7F7-F1
#
_entry.id   AF-A0A643C7F7-F1
#
_cell.length_a   1.000
_cell.length_b   1.000
_cell.length_c   1.000
_cell.angle_alpha   90.00
_cell.angle_beta   90.00
_cell.angle_gamma   90.00
#
_symmetry.space_group_name_H-M   'P 1'
#
loop_
_entity.id
_entity.type
_entity.pdbx_description
1 polymer ?
#
loop_
_entity_poly.entity_id
_entity_poly.type
_entity_poly.pdbx_seq_one_letter_code
_entity_poly.pdbx_strand_id
1 'polypeptide(L)'
;MPGPSAPTGCSITEAVTILGNKLRDYRGQLNTTHLLAQCDYFHNTFIRHYKLYQYVLGQDQDVNLTVTHLEVCVPPQPLPLAAGKDQAVWKHRQQVVGLSAAEVQTRAYVLQLKEALQLQQQHLLQEMLLELPGWQRQALKREELENLINEAIHIHTECLKELLQYEIQITFDILDLKLQKKTLNLSAPTPSPLPITGQSGQDEALKLYKANKGRKAKAKKK
;
A
#
# COMPACT_ATOMS: atom_id res chain seq x y z
N MET A 1 14.65 5.16 -67.23
CA MET A 1 15.19 6.30 -66.47
C MET A 1 15.73 5.78 -65.15
N PRO A 2 16.92 6.21 -64.73
CA PRO A 2 17.78 5.47 -63.80
C PRO A 2 17.25 5.55 -62.37
N GLY A 3 17.40 4.45 -61.62
CA GLY A 3 17.08 4.40 -60.20
C GLY A 3 17.98 5.34 -59.37
N PRO A 4 17.58 5.69 -58.14
CA PRO A 4 18.41 6.51 -57.27
C PRO A 4 19.70 5.71 -56.98
N SER A 5 20.82 6.20 -57.51
CA SER A 5 22.12 5.71 -57.09
C SER A 5 22.27 6.07 -55.63
N ALA A 6 22.29 5.06 -54.76
CA ALA A 6 22.79 5.21 -53.41
C ALA A 6 24.15 5.93 -53.50
N PRO A 7 24.45 6.93 -52.65
CA PRO A 7 25.72 7.63 -52.71
C PRO A 7 26.83 6.65 -52.34
N THR A 8 27.41 5.99 -53.34
CA THR A 8 28.64 5.24 -53.19
C THR A 8 29.67 6.22 -52.66
N GLY A 9 30.09 6.02 -51.41
CA GLY A 9 31.12 6.85 -50.79
C GLY A 9 32.33 6.96 -51.71
N CYS A 10 32.91 8.16 -51.83
CA CYS A 10 34.06 8.40 -52.69
C CYS A 10 35.18 7.38 -52.39
N SER A 11 36.04 7.08 -53.35
CA SER A 11 37.22 6.27 -53.10
C SER A 11 38.24 7.04 -52.24
N ILE A 12 39.11 6.32 -51.50
CA ILE A 12 40.18 6.96 -50.72
C ILE A 12 41.11 7.79 -51.61
N THR A 13 41.32 7.34 -52.85
CA THR A 13 42.08 8.07 -53.87
C THR A 13 41.42 9.39 -54.23
N GLU A 14 40.09 9.43 -54.38
CA GLU A 14 39.35 10.68 -54.61
C GLU A 14 39.38 11.59 -53.38
N ALA A 15 39.30 11.05 -52.18
CA ALA A 15 39.41 11.84 -50.95
C ALA A 15 40.79 12.52 -50.84
N VAL A 16 41.87 11.80 -51.18
CA VAL A 16 43.23 12.36 -51.19
C VAL A 16 43.40 13.41 -52.30
N THR A 17 42.83 13.20 -53.48
CA THR A 17 42.90 14.21 -54.56
C THR A 17 42.10 15.46 -54.19
N ILE A 18 40.92 15.32 -53.56
CA ILE A 18 40.14 16.45 -53.05
C ILE A 18 40.94 17.22 -52.00
N LEU A 19 41.54 16.53 -51.02
CA LEU A 19 42.38 17.18 -50.01
C LEU A 19 43.57 17.91 -50.66
N GLY A 20 44.23 17.28 -51.62
CA GLY A 20 45.34 17.89 -52.35
C GLY A 20 44.94 19.13 -53.15
N ASN A 21 43.76 19.11 -53.78
CA ASN A 21 43.22 20.28 -54.49
C ASN A 21 42.87 21.41 -53.51
N LYS A 22 42.23 21.10 -52.38
CA LYS A 22 41.91 22.09 -51.35
C LYS A 22 43.17 22.72 -50.75
N LEU A 23 44.18 21.93 -50.41
CA LEU A 23 45.45 22.47 -49.89
C LEU A 23 46.19 23.33 -50.92
N ARG A 24 46.01 23.05 -52.22
CA ARG A 24 46.54 23.88 -53.30
C ARG A 24 45.86 25.25 -53.34
N ASP A 25 44.54 25.29 -53.15
CA ASP A 25 43.77 26.54 -53.11
C ASP A 25 44.23 27.44 -51.94
N TYR A 26 44.62 26.83 -50.81
CA TYR A 26 45.11 27.56 -49.64
C TYR A 26 46.60 27.95 -49.69
N ARG A 27 47.33 27.54 -50.73
CA ARG A 27 48.78 27.83 -50.86
C ARG A 27 49.10 29.33 -50.91
N GLY A 28 48.14 30.16 -51.34
CA GLY A 28 48.28 31.63 -51.35
C GLY A 28 47.95 32.31 -50.01
N GLN A 29 47.32 31.61 -49.07
CA GLN A 29 46.80 32.17 -47.81
C GLN A 29 47.56 31.65 -46.58
N LEU A 30 48.18 30.46 -46.67
CA LEU A 30 48.83 29.79 -45.56
C LEU A 30 50.30 29.51 -45.87
N ASN A 31 51.15 29.69 -44.86
CA ASN A 31 52.56 29.33 -44.93
C ASN A 31 52.75 27.81 -45.08
N THR A 32 53.87 27.40 -45.67
CA THR A 32 54.21 25.99 -45.95
C THR A 32 54.16 25.11 -44.71
N THR A 33 54.64 25.59 -43.56
CA THR A 33 54.59 24.86 -42.29
C THR A 33 53.15 24.58 -41.83
N HIS A 34 52.24 25.55 -42.01
CA HIS A 34 50.83 25.38 -41.64
C HIS A 34 50.09 24.45 -42.61
N LEU A 35 50.42 24.48 -43.90
CA LEU A 35 49.88 23.54 -44.88
C LEU A 35 50.29 22.10 -44.58
N LEU A 36 51.54 21.89 -44.16
CA LEU A 36 52.01 20.57 -43.72
C LEU A 36 51.28 20.10 -42.46
N ALA A 37 51.15 20.97 -41.45
CA ALA A 37 50.41 20.64 -40.23
C ALA A 37 48.93 20.30 -40.50
N GLN A 38 48.29 21.00 -41.43
CA GLN A 38 46.92 20.67 -41.86
C GLN A 38 46.87 19.33 -42.61
N CYS A 39 47.81 19.08 -43.52
CA CYS A 39 47.91 17.80 -44.22
C CYS A 39 48.05 16.64 -43.20
N ASP A 40 48.92 16.79 -42.20
CA ASP A 40 49.13 15.80 -41.15
C ASP A 40 47.89 15.61 -40.28
N TYR A 41 47.18 16.69 -39.95
CA TYR A 41 45.92 16.63 -39.22
C TYR A 41 44.86 15.83 -39.99
N PHE A 42 44.62 16.17 -41.26
CA PHE A 42 43.64 15.48 -42.10
C PHE A 42 44.04 14.02 -42.37
N HIS A 43 45.33 13.76 -42.53
CA HIS A 43 45.83 12.40 -42.67
C HIS A 43 45.52 11.56 -41.43
N ASN A 44 45.86 12.06 -40.24
CA ASN A 44 45.71 11.31 -38.99
C ASN A 44 44.26 11.18 -38.51
N THR A 45 43.39 12.12 -38.88
CA THR A 45 41.98 12.10 -38.47
C THR A 45 41.11 11.40 -39.51
N PHE A 46 41.08 11.89 -40.75
CA PHE A 46 40.14 11.46 -41.77
C PHE A 46 40.67 10.35 -42.67
N ILE A 47 41.88 10.49 -43.22
CA ILE A 47 42.41 9.52 -44.19
C ILE A 47 42.76 8.19 -43.51
N ARG A 48 43.37 8.24 -42.33
CA ARG A 48 43.73 7.04 -41.56
C ARG A 48 42.53 6.18 -41.19
N HIS A 49 41.39 6.81 -40.89
CA HIS A 49 40.15 6.13 -40.52
C HIS A 49 39.12 6.08 -41.65
N TYR A 50 39.54 6.31 -42.91
CA TYR A 50 38.64 6.45 -44.05
C TYR A 50 37.67 5.27 -44.20
N LYS A 51 38.18 4.05 -44.04
CA LYS A 51 37.36 2.82 -44.13
C LYS A 51 36.29 2.74 -43.03
N LEU A 52 36.57 3.25 -41.83
CA LEU A 52 35.60 3.30 -40.74
C LEU A 52 34.48 4.28 -41.06
N TYR A 53 34.82 5.48 -41.52
CA TYR A 53 33.83 6.46 -41.94
C TYR A 53 33.00 5.97 -43.14
N GLN A 54 33.64 5.33 -44.12
CA GLN A 54 32.96 4.72 -45.25
C GLN A 54 31.99 3.62 -44.83
N TYR A 55 32.37 2.80 -43.84
CA TYR A 55 31.51 1.76 -43.30
C TYR A 55 30.32 2.33 -42.52
N VAL A 56 30.56 3.29 -41.63
CA VAL A 56 29.53 3.88 -40.76
C VAL A 56 28.55 4.74 -41.55
N LEU A 57 29.03 5.55 -42.49
CA LEU A 57 28.24 6.54 -43.23
C LEU A 57 27.72 6.03 -44.58
N GLY A 58 28.34 4.98 -45.13
CA GLY A 58 28.03 4.48 -46.48
C GLY A 58 27.10 3.27 -46.51
N GLN A 59 26.72 2.70 -45.36
CA GLN A 59 25.78 1.59 -45.29
C GLN A 59 24.56 1.95 -44.44
N ASP A 60 23.37 1.53 -44.87
CA ASP A 60 22.19 1.47 -44.01
C ASP A 60 22.46 0.45 -42.91
N GLN A 61 22.74 0.91 -41.71
CA GLN A 61 22.94 0.03 -40.56
C GLN A 61 21.58 -0.53 -40.14
N ASP A 62 21.45 -1.85 -40.12
CA ASP A 62 20.29 -2.53 -39.54
C ASP A 62 20.41 -2.50 -38.01
N VAL A 63 20.01 -1.36 -37.44
CA VAL A 63 20.07 -1.13 -35.99
C VAL A 63 19.00 -2.00 -35.33
N ASN A 64 19.43 -3.13 -34.78
CA ASN A 64 18.59 -4.00 -33.95
C ASN A 64 18.33 -3.34 -32.59
N LEU A 65 17.50 -2.28 -32.59
CA LEU A 65 17.02 -1.63 -31.38
C LEU A 65 16.16 -2.62 -30.60
N THR A 66 16.67 -3.10 -29.47
CA THR A 66 15.87 -3.86 -28.52
C THR A 66 14.92 -2.90 -27.82
N VAL A 67 13.72 -2.72 -28.38
CA VAL A 67 12.67 -1.90 -27.77
C VAL A 67 11.96 -2.74 -26.71
N THR A 68 12.33 -2.54 -25.45
CA THR A 68 11.60 -3.09 -24.31
C THR A 68 10.45 -2.17 -23.92
N HIS A 69 9.22 -2.68 -24.01
CA HIS A 69 8.04 -1.97 -23.50
C HIS A 69 8.00 -2.06 -21.97
N LEU A 70 8.12 -0.90 -21.31
CA LEU A 70 7.91 -0.76 -19.87
C LEU A 70 6.51 -0.17 -19.65
N GLU A 71 5.61 -0.99 -19.11
CA GLU A 71 4.31 -0.48 -18.63
C GLU A 71 4.51 0.24 -17.30
N VAL A 72 4.41 1.57 -17.35
CA VAL A 72 4.43 2.40 -16.14
C VAL A 72 2.99 2.50 -15.63
N CYS A 73 2.68 1.76 -14.55
CA CYS A 73 1.38 1.87 -13.90
C CYS A 73 1.24 3.25 -13.26
N VAL A 74 0.22 4.00 -13.69
CA VAL A 74 -0.13 5.28 -13.06
C VAL A 74 -0.81 4.98 -11.71
N PRO A 75 -0.42 5.66 -10.62
CA PRO A 75 -1.09 5.49 -9.34
C PRO A 75 -2.58 5.85 -9.48
N PRO A 76 -3.47 5.17 -8.73
CA PRO A 76 -4.89 5.47 -8.77
C PRO A 76 -5.13 6.94 -8.43
N GLN A 77 -6.07 7.56 -9.15
CA GLN A 77 -6.38 8.96 -8.93
C GLN A 77 -6.88 9.16 -7.50
N PRO A 78 -6.33 10.11 -6.73
CA PRO A 78 -6.75 10.33 -5.36
C PRO A 78 -8.21 10.74 -5.33
N LEU A 79 -8.93 10.28 -4.29
CA LEU A 79 -10.31 10.64 -4.08
C LEU A 79 -10.43 12.15 -3.82
N PRO A 80 -11.58 12.77 -4.18
CA PRO A 80 -11.83 14.17 -3.87
C PRO A 80 -11.72 14.44 -2.36
N LEU A 81 -11.25 15.64 -1.98
CA LEU A 81 -11.15 16.04 -0.57
C LEU A 81 -12.48 15.98 0.17
N ALA A 82 -13.60 16.13 -0.54
CA ALA A 82 -14.95 15.95 0.01
C ALA A 82 -15.23 14.53 0.52
N ALA A 83 -14.53 13.51 0.00
CA ALA A 83 -14.56 12.14 0.52
C ALA A 83 -13.63 11.96 1.74
N GLY A 84 -12.82 12.97 2.05
CA GLY A 84 -11.96 13.01 3.22
C GLY A 84 -12.78 13.00 4.50
N LYS A 85 -12.22 12.37 5.54
CA LYS A 85 -12.77 12.43 6.89
C LYS A 85 -12.00 13.49 7.67
N ASP A 86 -12.71 14.24 8.50
CA ASP A 86 -12.08 15.11 9.48
C ASP A 86 -11.09 14.31 10.35
N GLN A 87 -9.95 14.93 10.67
CA GLN A 87 -8.87 14.25 11.38
C GLN A 87 -9.31 13.81 12.79
N ALA A 88 -10.11 14.61 13.49
CA ALA A 88 -10.59 14.25 14.83
C ALA A 88 -11.58 13.07 14.75
N VAL A 89 -12.49 13.09 13.76
CA VAL A 89 -13.41 11.97 13.50
C VAL A 89 -12.64 10.68 13.14
N TRP A 90 -11.57 10.79 12.35
CA TRP A 90 -10.75 9.63 11.99
C TRP A 90 -9.99 9.08 13.22
N LYS A 91 -9.34 9.94 14.01
CA LYS A 91 -8.62 9.53 15.23
C LYS A 91 -9.57 8.88 16.24
N HIS A 92 -10.76 9.46 16.44
CA HIS A 92 -11.81 8.88 17.28
C HIS A 92 -12.19 7.47 16.82
N ARG A 93 -12.43 7.28 15.52
CA ARG A 93 -12.73 5.95 14.95
C ARG A 93 -11.59 4.96 15.18
N GLN A 94 -10.34 5.37 15.01
CA GLN A 94 -9.19 4.50 15.27
C GLN A 94 -9.14 4.04 16.73
N GLN A 95 -9.38 4.94 17.69
CA GLN A 95 -9.44 4.58 19.11
C GLN A 95 -10.57 3.60 19.40
N VAL A 96 -11.76 3.82 18.84
CA VAL A 96 -12.91 2.90 18.99
C VAL A 96 -12.61 1.53 18.40
N VAL A 97 -11.95 1.47 17.24
CA VAL A 97 -11.51 0.21 16.61
C VAL A 97 -10.50 -0.50 17.51
N GLY A 98 -9.51 0.23 18.04
CA GLY A 98 -8.51 -0.32 18.96
C GLY A 98 -9.14 -0.94 20.22
N LEU A 99 -10.06 -0.23 20.88
CA LEU A 99 -10.77 -0.76 22.05
C LEU A 99 -11.65 -1.96 21.71
N SER A 100 -12.29 -1.96 20.55
CA SER A 100 -13.13 -3.08 20.12
C SER A 100 -12.29 -4.31 19.79
N ALA A 101 -11.10 -4.13 19.20
CA ALA A 101 -10.15 -5.21 18.96
C ALA A 101 -9.61 -5.78 20.27
N ALA A 102 -9.24 -4.92 21.23
CA ALA A 102 -8.82 -5.34 22.56
C ALA A 102 -9.92 -6.16 23.28
N GLU A 103 -11.19 -5.71 23.22
CA GLU A 103 -12.32 -6.45 23.80
C GLU A 103 -12.46 -7.86 23.20
N VAL A 104 -12.33 -7.99 21.87
CA VAL A 104 -12.39 -9.27 21.18
C VAL A 104 -11.20 -10.16 21.55
N GLN A 105 -9.99 -9.60 21.61
CA GLN A 105 -8.79 -10.33 22.01
C GLN A 105 -8.89 -10.85 23.44
N THR A 106 -9.34 -10.02 24.38
CA THR A 106 -9.55 -10.42 25.77
C THR A 106 -10.56 -11.55 25.89
N ARG A 107 -11.66 -11.53 25.11
CA ARG A 107 -12.63 -12.63 25.06
C ARG A 107 -12.04 -13.92 24.47
N ALA A 108 -11.24 -13.81 23.41
CA ALA A 108 -10.57 -14.96 22.82
C ALA A 108 -9.59 -15.59 23.82
N TYR A 109 -8.86 -14.77 24.58
CA TYR A 109 -7.96 -15.23 25.63
C TYR A 109 -8.68 -16.04 26.73
N VAL A 110 -9.90 -15.63 27.14
CA VAL A 110 -10.71 -16.42 28.10
C VAL A 110 -10.96 -17.84 27.59
N LEU A 111 -11.32 -17.98 26.31
CA LEU A 111 -11.61 -19.29 25.73
C LEU A 111 -10.37 -20.18 25.72
N GLN A 112 -9.23 -19.62 25.31
CA GLN A 112 -7.95 -20.33 25.32
C GLN A 112 -7.53 -20.75 26.73
N LEU A 113 -7.74 -19.87 27.72
CA LEU A 113 -7.40 -20.15 29.11
C LEU A 113 -8.28 -21.27 29.69
N LYS A 114 -9.58 -21.28 29.35
CA LYS A 114 -10.50 -22.37 29.74
C LYS A 114 -10.04 -23.71 29.18
N GLU A 115 -9.67 -23.74 27.91
CA GLU A 115 -9.15 -24.95 27.26
C GLU A 115 -7.84 -25.42 27.92
N ALA A 116 -6.92 -24.51 28.21
CA ALA A 116 -5.66 -24.83 28.87
C ALA A 116 -5.87 -25.40 30.29
N LEU A 117 -6.75 -24.79 31.09
CA LEU A 117 -7.08 -25.28 32.44
C LEU A 117 -7.76 -26.65 32.39
N GLN A 118 -8.64 -26.89 31.42
CA GLN A 118 -9.25 -28.21 31.22
C GLN A 118 -8.21 -29.28 30.89
N LEU A 119 -7.24 -28.98 30.02
CA LEU A 119 -6.14 -29.88 29.70
C LEU A 119 -5.25 -30.15 30.91
N GLN A 120 -4.92 -29.11 31.70
CA GLN A 120 -4.15 -29.27 32.93
C GLN A 120 -4.88 -30.15 33.96
N GLN A 121 -6.19 -29.96 34.14
CA GLN A 121 -7.00 -30.80 35.02
C GLN A 121 -6.98 -32.26 34.59
N GLN A 122 -7.15 -32.54 33.28
CA GLN A 122 -7.10 -33.90 32.75
C GLN A 122 -5.72 -34.54 33.00
N HIS A 123 -4.65 -33.77 32.79
CA HIS A 123 -3.29 -34.22 33.04
C HIS A 123 -3.06 -34.61 34.50
N LEU A 124 -3.42 -33.74 35.44
CA LEU A 124 -3.27 -33.99 36.88
C LEU A 124 -4.06 -35.22 37.34
N LEU A 125 -5.30 -35.39 36.85
CA LEU A 125 -6.10 -36.57 37.13
C LEU A 125 -5.46 -37.85 36.56
N GLN A 126 -4.86 -37.77 35.38
CA GLN A 126 -4.17 -38.89 34.75
C GLN A 126 -2.88 -39.26 35.50
N GLU A 127 -2.08 -38.28 35.92
CA GLU A 127 -0.89 -38.51 36.74
C GLU A 127 -1.24 -39.17 38.06
N MET A 128 -2.26 -38.66 38.76
CA MET A 128 -2.79 -39.26 39.99
C MET A 128 -3.21 -40.73 39.79
N LEU A 129 -3.83 -41.06 38.65
CA LEU A 129 -4.20 -42.44 38.29
C LEU A 129 -2.99 -43.33 37.99
N LEU A 130 -1.91 -42.78 37.44
CA LEU A 130 -0.69 -43.51 37.07
C LEU A 130 0.22 -43.78 38.28
N GLU A 131 0.24 -42.86 39.26
CA GLU A 131 1.01 -43.02 40.50
C GLU A 131 0.46 -44.14 41.40
N LEU A 132 -0.75 -44.63 41.13
CA LEU A 132 -1.38 -45.69 41.89
C LEU A 132 -0.82 -47.08 41.49
N PRO A 133 -0.13 -47.79 42.40
CA PRO A 133 0.44 -49.09 42.07
C PRO A 133 -0.67 -50.12 41.84
N GLY A 134 -0.80 -50.62 40.61
CA GLY A 134 -1.54 -51.86 40.33
C GLY A 134 -3.06 -51.77 40.27
N TRP A 135 -3.67 -50.58 40.11
CA TRP A 135 -5.13 -50.39 40.06
C TRP A 135 -5.84 -51.27 39.01
N GLN A 136 -5.12 -51.69 37.95
CA GLN A 136 -5.65 -52.56 36.89
C GLN A 136 -5.67 -54.06 37.27
N ARG A 137 -5.02 -54.48 38.37
CA ARG A 137 -4.84 -55.90 38.71
C ARG A 137 -5.31 -56.30 40.10
N GLN A 138 -5.61 -55.36 41.00
CA GLN A 138 -6.01 -55.66 42.37
C GLN A 138 -7.13 -54.74 42.85
N ALA A 139 -8.05 -55.27 43.67
CA ALA A 139 -9.12 -54.49 44.27
C ALA A 139 -8.53 -53.45 45.22
N LEU A 140 -8.87 -52.17 45.01
CA LEU A 140 -8.43 -51.06 45.86
C LEU A 140 -9.01 -51.20 47.26
N LYS A 141 -8.19 -50.89 48.28
CA LYS A 141 -8.69 -50.78 49.65
C LYS A 141 -9.57 -49.54 49.79
N ARG A 142 -10.47 -49.57 50.78
CA ARG A 142 -11.36 -48.44 51.07
C ARG A 142 -10.59 -47.16 51.35
N GLU A 143 -9.50 -47.22 52.12
CA GLU A 143 -8.70 -46.03 52.43
C GLU A 143 -8.01 -45.45 51.17
N GLU A 144 -7.52 -46.30 50.28
CA GLU A 144 -6.87 -45.91 49.02
C GLU A 144 -7.88 -45.22 48.08
N LEU A 145 -9.11 -45.76 48.00
CA LEU A 145 -10.19 -45.16 47.22
C LEU A 145 -10.64 -43.82 47.80
N GLU A 146 -10.76 -43.72 49.13
CA GLU A 146 -11.16 -42.48 49.80
C GLU A 146 -10.13 -41.37 49.57
N ASN A 147 -8.83 -41.70 49.67
CA ASN A 147 -7.75 -40.77 49.35
C ASN A 147 -7.78 -40.33 47.87
N LEU A 148 -8.00 -41.26 46.94
CA LEU A 148 -8.12 -40.95 45.51
C LEU A 148 -9.28 -40.00 45.21
N ILE A 149 -10.43 -40.23 45.83
CA ILE A 149 -11.60 -39.36 45.69
C ILE A 149 -11.31 -37.97 46.27
N ASN A 150 -10.70 -37.91 47.45
CA ASN A 150 -10.35 -36.63 48.08
C ASN A 150 -9.36 -35.83 47.22
N GLU A 151 -8.37 -36.50 46.64
CA GLU A 151 -7.37 -35.86 45.77
C GLU A 151 -8.01 -35.37 44.45
N ALA A 152 -8.87 -36.19 43.83
CA ALA A 152 -9.61 -35.77 42.64
C ALA A 152 -10.52 -34.57 42.90
N ILE A 153 -11.20 -34.56 44.06
CA ILE A 153 -12.02 -33.41 44.50
C ILE A 153 -11.13 -32.19 44.72
N HIS A 154 -9.95 -32.36 45.32
CA HIS A 154 -9.00 -31.28 45.56
C HIS A 154 -8.53 -30.65 44.23
N ILE A 155 -8.09 -31.47 43.28
CA ILE A 155 -7.70 -31.03 41.93
C ILE A 155 -8.84 -30.28 41.24
N HIS A 156 -10.06 -30.82 41.28
CA HIS A 156 -11.22 -30.15 40.70
C HIS A 156 -11.52 -28.80 41.38
N THR A 157 -11.39 -28.74 42.71
CA THR A 157 -11.68 -27.53 43.50
C THR A 157 -10.65 -26.44 43.22
N GLU A 158 -9.36 -26.76 43.19
CA GLU A 158 -8.31 -25.77 42.90
C GLU A 158 -8.41 -25.28 41.45
N CYS A 159 -8.63 -26.16 40.48
CA CYS A 159 -8.83 -25.77 39.09
C CYS A 159 -10.06 -24.85 38.92
N LEU A 160 -11.18 -25.16 39.59
CA LEU A 160 -12.38 -24.33 39.55
C LEU A 160 -12.13 -22.95 40.19
N LYS A 161 -11.42 -22.90 41.31
CA LYS A 161 -11.04 -21.67 41.99
C LYS A 161 -10.19 -20.78 41.09
N GLU A 162 -9.17 -21.35 40.43
CA GLU A 162 -8.35 -20.62 39.46
C GLU A 162 -9.20 -20.08 38.30
N LEU A 163 -10.06 -20.93 37.72
CA LEU A 163 -10.95 -20.53 36.64
C LEU A 163 -11.83 -19.33 37.03
N LEU A 164 -12.46 -19.39 38.20
CA LEU A 164 -13.32 -18.31 38.70
C LEU A 164 -12.53 -17.02 38.92
N GLN A 165 -11.32 -17.10 39.49
CA GLN A 165 -10.45 -15.93 39.67
C GLN A 165 -10.13 -15.25 38.33
N TYR A 166 -9.78 -16.04 37.32
CA TYR A 166 -9.48 -15.51 35.99
C TYR A 166 -10.73 -14.94 35.31
N GLU A 167 -11.88 -15.61 35.39
CA GLU A 167 -13.13 -15.10 34.84
C GLU A 167 -13.52 -13.76 35.45
N ILE A 168 -13.36 -13.61 36.77
CA ILE A 168 -13.59 -12.35 37.47
C ILE A 168 -12.66 -11.26 36.93
N GLN A 169 -11.35 -11.52 36.90
CA GLN A 169 -10.35 -10.55 36.43
C GLN A 169 -10.65 -10.10 35.00
N ILE A 170 -10.86 -11.06 34.09
CA ILE A 170 -11.08 -10.76 32.69
C ILE A 170 -12.44 -10.06 32.48
N THR A 171 -13.46 -10.38 33.28
CA THR A 171 -14.73 -9.66 33.25
C THR A 171 -14.54 -8.19 33.62
N PHE A 172 -13.72 -7.90 34.65
CA PHE A 172 -13.35 -6.52 34.97
C PHE A 172 -12.61 -5.83 33.81
N ASP A 173 -11.65 -6.51 33.19
CA ASP A 173 -10.90 -5.94 32.05
C ASP A 173 -11.83 -5.62 30.87
N ILE A 174 -12.78 -6.51 30.55
CA ILE A 174 -13.80 -6.28 29.51
C ILE A 174 -14.71 -5.11 29.89
N LEU A 175 -15.14 -5.03 31.15
CA LEU A 175 -15.97 -3.92 31.62
C LEU A 175 -15.24 -2.59 31.53
N ASP A 176 -13.95 -2.55 31.87
CA ASP A 176 -13.11 -1.36 31.73
C ASP A 176 -12.99 -0.93 30.26
N LEU A 177 -12.68 -1.86 29.35
CA LEU A 177 -12.65 -1.57 27.91
C LEU A 177 -13.99 -1.03 27.39
N LYS A 178 -15.11 -1.59 27.85
CA LYS A 178 -16.45 -1.12 27.49
C LYS A 178 -16.75 0.26 28.09
N LEU A 179 -16.29 0.52 29.31
CA LEU A 179 -16.41 1.82 29.96
C LEU A 179 -15.60 2.89 29.20
N GLN A 180 -14.33 2.61 28.90
CA GLN A 180 -13.48 3.48 28.09
C GLN A 180 -14.12 3.80 26.74
N LYS A 181 -14.65 2.77 26.06
CA LYS A 181 -15.37 2.94 24.79
C LYS A 181 -16.62 3.80 24.96
N LYS A 182 -17.39 3.62 26.04
CA LYS A 182 -18.59 4.43 26.31
C LYS A 182 -18.20 5.90 26.53
N THR A 183 -17.16 6.16 27.34
CA THR A 183 -16.62 7.50 27.58
C THR A 183 -16.16 8.16 26.29
N LEU A 184 -15.42 7.46 25.44
CA LEU A 184 -14.99 7.98 24.14
C LEU A 184 -16.16 8.31 23.20
N ASN A 185 -17.26 7.54 23.24
CA ASN A 185 -18.44 7.83 22.44
C ASN A 185 -19.20 9.06 22.95
N LEU A 186 -19.15 9.36 24.25
CA LEU A 186 -19.72 10.58 24.81
C LEU A 186 -18.93 11.83 24.38
N SER A 187 -17.61 11.68 24.19
CA SER A 187 -16.72 12.74 23.67
C SER A 187 -16.55 12.71 22.15
N ALA A 188 -17.53 12.18 21.40
CA ALA A 188 -17.43 12.09 19.95
C ALA A 188 -17.36 13.48 19.31
N PRO A 189 -16.38 13.74 18.41
CA PRO A 189 -16.29 15.03 17.73
C PRO A 189 -17.47 15.21 16.78
N THR A 190 -18.15 16.36 16.90
CA THR A 190 -19.22 16.74 15.98
C THR A 190 -18.62 17.02 14.60
N PRO A 191 -19.13 16.42 13.52
CA PRO A 191 -18.65 16.73 12.18
C PRO A 191 -18.90 18.22 11.90
N SER A 192 -17.86 18.96 11.51
CA SER A 192 -18.02 20.37 11.16
C SER A 192 -18.94 20.47 9.93
N PRO A 193 -19.95 21.36 9.93
CA PRO A 193 -20.69 21.64 8.70
C PRO A 193 -19.73 22.35 7.73
N LEU A 194 -19.35 21.67 6.65
CA LEU A 194 -18.64 22.32 5.55
C LEU A 194 -19.57 23.38 4.94
N PRO A 195 -19.15 24.65 4.82
CA PRO A 195 -19.91 25.62 4.05
C PRO A 195 -19.86 25.20 2.57
N ILE A 196 -20.99 24.78 2.03
CA ILE A 196 -21.19 24.64 0.60
C ILE A 196 -21.28 26.06 0.04
N THR A 197 -20.15 26.66 -0.31
CA THR A 197 -20.13 27.86 -1.16
C THR A 197 -20.00 27.41 -2.61
N GLY A 198 -21.09 27.54 -3.35
CA GLY A 198 -21.18 27.24 -4.76
C GLY A 198 -22.61 27.31 -5.28
N GLN A 199 -23.34 28.39 -4.96
CA GLN A 199 -24.58 28.72 -5.67
C GLN A 199 -24.25 29.10 -7.11
N SER A 200 -24.77 28.33 -8.06
CA SER A 200 -25.13 28.79 -9.40
C SER A 200 -26.31 27.97 -9.85
N GLY A 201 -27.50 28.59 -9.95
CA GLY A 201 -28.64 27.99 -10.64
C GLY A 201 -29.93 27.75 -9.83
N GLN A 202 -30.24 28.53 -8.80
CA GLN A 202 -31.55 28.44 -8.11
C GLN A 202 -32.28 29.79 -7.95
N ASP A 203 -32.04 30.74 -8.84
CA ASP A 203 -32.69 32.07 -8.79
C ASP A 203 -33.85 32.26 -9.79
N GLU A 204 -34.23 31.23 -10.56
CA GLU A 204 -35.38 31.32 -11.49
C GLU A 204 -36.71 30.76 -10.95
N ALA A 205 -36.70 29.91 -9.92
CA ALA A 205 -37.93 29.26 -9.44
C ALA A 205 -38.79 30.12 -8.48
N LEU A 206 -38.24 31.21 -7.92
CA LEU A 206 -38.91 32.00 -6.89
C LEU A 206 -39.76 33.17 -7.43
N LYS A 207 -39.75 33.45 -8.74
CA LYS A 207 -40.52 34.57 -9.31
C LYS A 207 -41.96 34.23 -9.75
N LEU A 208 -42.36 32.96 -9.80
CA LEU A 208 -43.70 32.58 -10.26
C LEU A 208 -44.78 32.52 -9.15
N TYR A 209 -44.41 32.55 -7.86
CA TYR A 209 -45.36 32.35 -6.76
C TYR A 209 -45.93 33.62 -6.10
N LYS A 210 -45.51 34.82 -6.53
CA LYS A 210 -45.98 36.09 -5.92
C LYS A 210 -47.18 36.77 -6.60
N ALA A 211 -47.77 36.17 -7.64
CA ALA A 211 -48.84 36.83 -8.42
C ALA A 211 -50.28 36.51 -8.00
N ASN A 212 -50.53 35.60 -7.04
CA ASN A 212 -51.91 35.16 -6.72
C ASN A 212 -52.22 35.19 -5.22
N LYS A 213 -52.47 36.37 -4.66
CA LYS A 213 -53.32 36.53 -3.46
C LYS A 213 -53.76 37.98 -3.28
N GLY A 214 -54.94 38.31 -3.79
CA GLY A 214 -55.57 39.59 -3.45
C GLY A 214 -56.77 39.96 -4.30
N ARG A 215 -57.94 39.39 -4.02
CA ARG A 215 -59.24 40.05 -4.24
C ARG A 215 -60.31 39.42 -3.34
N LYS A 216 -60.60 40.09 -2.21
CA LYS A 216 -61.87 39.98 -1.48
C LYS A 216 -62.82 41.03 -2.08
N ALA A 217 -64.04 40.64 -2.41
CA ALA A 217 -65.15 41.58 -2.60
C ALA A 217 -66.44 41.06 -1.95
N LYS A 218 -67.13 41.99 -1.31
CA LYS A 218 -68.31 41.92 -0.42
C LYS A 218 -69.61 41.54 -1.16
N ALA A 219 -70.55 40.92 -0.45
CA ALA A 219 -72.00 41.22 -0.43
C ALA A 219 -72.67 40.37 0.68
N LYS A 220 -73.12 40.91 1.82
CA LYS A 220 -74.29 41.77 2.15
C LYS A 220 -75.60 40.96 2.31
N LYS A 221 -76.11 40.99 3.55
CA LYS A 221 -77.43 40.53 4.02
C LYS A 221 -78.59 41.02 3.14
N LYS A 222 -79.57 40.15 2.90
CA LYS A 222 -80.96 40.34 3.33
C LYS A 222 -81.59 38.97 3.58
#